data_AF-A0A068UMB9-F1
#
_entry.id   AF-A0A068UMB9-F1
#
_cell.length_a   1.000
_cell.length_b   1.000
_cell.length_c   1.000
_cell.angle_alpha   90.00
_cell.angle_beta   90.00
_cell.angle_gamma   90.00
#
_symmetry.space_group_name_H-M   'P 1'
#
loop_
_entity.id
_entity.type
_entity.pdbx_description
1 polymer ?
#
loop_
_entity_poly.entity_id
_entity_poly.type
_entity_poly.pdbx_seq_one_letter_code
_entity_poly.pdbx_strand_id
1 'polypeptide(L)'
;MDIYKNEKRPETKELIRKIPLLVPSIPQQIDDKKCGYFVLYYIYLFIKNSPEMFSIDEGYPYFMTEDWFTLEELDSFCRTLESVRVDTTSLDE
;
A
#
# COMPACT_ATOMS: atom_id res chain seq x y z
N MET A 1 25.99 -4.69 -2.32
CA MET A 1 26.55 -4.11 -1.08
C MET A 1 25.51 -4.37 0.00
N ASP A 2 25.90 -5.01 1.10
CA ASP A 2 24.97 -5.43 2.15
C ASP A 2 24.86 -4.31 3.19
N ILE A 3 23.73 -3.60 3.18
CA ILE A 3 23.50 -2.41 4.02
C ILE A 3 23.63 -2.73 5.50
N TYR A 4 23.26 -3.94 5.93
CA TYR A 4 23.32 -4.35 7.33
C TYR A 4 24.75 -4.60 7.79
N LYS A 5 25.57 -5.21 6.92
CA LYS A 5 27.01 -5.40 7.18
C LYS A 5 27.77 -4.08 7.20
N ASN A 6 27.42 -3.14 6.32
CA ASN A 6 28.05 -1.83 6.27
C ASN A 6 27.66 -0.94 7.46
N GLU A 7 26.41 -0.99 7.91
CA GLU A 7 25.92 -0.21 9.06
C GLU A 7 26.27 -0.85 10.41
N LYS A 8 26.91 -2.03 10.43
CA LYS A 8 27.19 -2.81 11.65
C LYS A 8 25.94 -3.05 12.50
N ARG A 9 24.76 -3.15 11.86
CA ARG A 9 23.51 -3.49 12.55
C ARG A 9 23.45 -5.00 12.73
N PRO A 10 23.51 -5.53 13.96
CA PRO A 10 23.43 -6.97 14.16
C PRO A 10 22.01 -7.45 13.82
N GLU A 11 21.86 -8.27 12.78
CA GLU A 11 20.60 -8.94 12.46
C GLU A 11 20.41 -10.13 13.40
N THR A 12 19.74 -9.92 14.53
CA THR A 12 19.35 -11.01 15.42
C THR A 12 17.86 -11.28 15.31
N LYS A 13 17.47 -12.56 15.42
CA LYS A 13 16.06 -12.95 15.47
C LYS A 13 15.30 -12.22 16.58
N GLU A 14 15.97 -11.90 17.69
CA GLU A 14 15.42 -11.13 18.81
C GLU A 14 15.07 -9.69 18.44
N LEU A 15 15.82 -9.06 17.53
CA LEU A 15 15.48 -7.72 17.03
C LEU A 15 14.31 -7.76 16.05
N ILE A 16 14.27 -8.76 15.16
CA ILE A 16 13.14 -8.94 14.23
C ILE A 16 11.84 -9.15 15.01
N ARG A 17 11.87 -9.94 16.09
CA ARG A 17 10.71 -10.19 16.96
C ARG A 17 10.16 -8.93 17.66
N LYS A 18 10.95 -7.86 17.74
CA LYS A 18 10.50 -6.58 18.30
C LYS A 18 9.81 -5.68 17.27
N ILE A 19 9.84 -6.02 15.99
CA ILE A 19 9.13 -5.28 14.95
C ILE A 19 7.63 -5.61 15.10
N PRO A 20 6.78 -4.62 15.42
CA PRO A 20 5.36 -4.88 15.56
C PRO A 20 4.75 -5.24 14.19
N LEU A 21 3.97 -6.32 14.15
CA LEU A 21 3.10 -6.59 13.01
C LEU A 21 1.82 -5.79 13.18
N LEU A 22 1.67 -4.77 12.33
CA LEU A 22 0.51 -3.91 12.33
C LEU A 22 -0.35 -4.23 11.09
N VAL A 23 -1.57 -4.73 11.31
CA VAL A 23 -2.59 -4.94 10.29
C VAL A 23 -3.78 -3.96 10.49
N PRO A 24 -3.92 -2.90 9.65
CA PRO A 24 -5.04 -1.97 9.76
C PRO A 24 -6.36 -2.61 9.33
N SER A 25 -7.45 -2.24 10.00
CA SER A 25 -8.81 -2.56 9.56
C SER A 25 -9.20 -1.65 8.41
N ILE A 26 -9.02 -2.12 7.18
CA ILE A 26 -9.32 -1.39 5.93
C ILE A 26 -10.18 -2.25 4.99
N PRO A 27 -10.85 -1.67 3.98
CA PRO A 27 -11.62 -2.45 3.02
C PRO A 27 -10.77 -3.58 2.42
N GLN A 28 -11.23 -4.82 2.57
CA GLN A 28 -10.54 -6.02 2.10
C GLN A 28 -11.03 -6.44 0.72
N GLN A 29 -10.18 -7.14 -0.03
CA GLN A 29 -10.59 -7.75 -1.28
C GLN A 29 -11.71 -8.78 -1.06
N ILE A 30 -12.66 -8.82 -1.99
CA ILE A 30 -13.81 -9.73 -1.96
C ILE A 30 -13.69 -10.89 -2.96
N ASP A 31 -12.68 -10.87 -3.82
CA ASP A 31 -12.41 -11.90 -4.83
C ASP A 31 -10.93 -12.29 -4.88
N ASP A 32 -10.62 -13.33 -5.66
CA ASP A 32 -9.28 -13.92 -5.81
C ASP A 32 -8.45 -13.33 -6.97
N LYS A 33 -8.96 -12.29 -7.66
CA LYS A 33 -8.38 -11.76 -8.90
C LYS A 33 -7.94 -10.31 -8.81
N LYS A 34 -8.54 -9.51 -7.91
CA LYS A 34 -8.31 -8.07 -7.81
C LYS A 34 -7.19 -7.68 -6.85
N CYS A 35 -6.44 -8.62 -6.27
CA CYS A 35 -5.41 -8.34 -5.26
C CYS A 35 -4.41 -7.25 -5.69
N GLY A 36 -3.96 -7.27 -6.95
CA GLY A 36 -3.06 -6.27 -7.50
C GLY A 36 -3.68 -4.87 -7.55
N TYR A 37 -4.96 -4.76 -7.90
CA TYR A 37 -5.68 -3.49 -7.92
C TYR A 37 -5.85 -2.91 -6.51
N PHE A 38 -6.20 -3.74 -5.53
CA PHE A 38 -6.25 -3.32 -4.13
C PHE A 38 -4.90 -2.80 -3.65
N VAL A 39 -3.81 -3.53 -3.90
CA VAL A 39 -2.44 -3.09 -3.52
C VAL A 39 -2.08 -1.75 -4.16
N LEU A 40 -2.32 -1.59 -5.46
CA LEU A 40 -2.05 -0.34 -6.16
C LEU A 40 -2.88 0.82 -5.59
N TYR A 41 -4.14 0.56 -5.25
CA TYR A 41 -5.01 1.57 -4.71
C TYR A 41 -4.65 1.97 -3.28
N TYR A 42 -4.25 1.01 -2.44
CA TYR A 42 -3.69 1.30 -1.10
C TYR A 42 -2.47 2.22 -1.19
N ILE A 43 -1.55 1.95 -2.12
CA ILE A 43 -0.35 2.77 -2.33
C ILE A 43 -0.75 4.18 -2.79
N TYR A 44 -1.66 4.28 -3.76
CA TYR A 44 -2.16 5.56 -4.25
C TYR A 44 -2.78 6.40 -3.12
N LEU A 45 -3.69 5.82 -2.34
CA LEU A 45 -4.35 6.51 -1.23
C LEU A 45 -3.38 6.87 -0.12
N PHE A 46 -2.41 6.00 0.17
CA PHE A 46 -1.36 6.30 1.13
C PHE A 46 -0.57 7.54 0.72
N ILE A 47 -0.05 7.57 -0.50
CA ILE A 47 0.74 8.71 -1.00
C ILE A 47 -0.10 9.98 -1.02
N LYS A 48 -1.37 9.87 -1.40
CA LYS A 48 -2.29 11.02 -1.51
C LYS A 48 -2.68 11.61 -0.15
N ASN A 49 -2.93 10.75 0.84
CA ASN A 49 -3.53 11.15 2.12
C ASN A 49 -2.52 11.15 3.28
N SER A 50 -1.29 10.68 3.07
CA SER A 50 -0.27 10.66 4.12
C SER A 50 -0.02 12.09 4.60
N PRO A 51 -0.06 12.33 5.92
CA PRO A 51 0.38 13.59 6.48
C PRO A 51 1.87 13.79 6.23
N GLU A 52 2.32 15.04 6.30
CA GLU A 52 3.75 15.39 6.24
C GLU A 52 4.54 14.70 7.36
N MET A 53 3.94 14.60 8.55
CA MET A 53 4.45 13.82 9.67
C MET A 53 3.58 12.59 9.90
N PHE A 54 4.05 11.45 9.41
CA PHE A 54 3.43 10.15 9.64
C PHE A 54 3.89 9.55 10.98
N SER A 55 2.95 9.19 11.85
CA SER A 55 3.21 8.43 13.07
C SER A 55 2.19 7.31 13.22
N ILE A 56 2.63 6.22 13.86
CA ILE A 56 1.83 5.04 14.22
C ILE A 56 1.76 4.86 15.74
N ASP A 57 2.26 5.82 16.52
CA ASP A 57 2.41 5.70 17.97
C ASP A 57 1.05 5.66 18.69
N GLU A 58 0.03 6.32 18.12
CA GLU A 58 -1.35 6.32 18.62
C GLU A 58 -2.25 5.27 17.93
N GLY A 59 -1.68 4.38 17.13
CA GLY A 59 -2.41 3.39 16.32
C GLY A 59 -2.31 3.67 14.83
N TYR A 60 -3.33 3.27 14.05
CA TYR A 60 -3.33 3.54 12.63
C TYR A 60 -3.61 5.01 12.34
N PRO A 61 -3.00 5.57 11.28
CA PRO A 61 -3.31 6.92 10.82
C PRO A 61 -4.81 7.07 10.60
N TYR A 62 -5.33 8.26 10.87
CA TYR A 62 -6.76 8.61 10.76
C TYR A 62 -7.38 8.31 9.38
N PHE A 63 -6.57 8.11 8.35
CA PHE A 63 -7.04 7.78 7.00
C PHE A 63 -7.04 6.27 6.69
N MET A 64 -6.44 5.41 7.51
CA MET A 64 -6.45 3.94 7.32
C MET A 64 -7.56 3.28 8.13
N THR A 65 -8.80 3.54 7.76
CA THR A 65 -10.00 3.08 8.48
C THR A 65 -10.81 2.08 7.66
N GLU A 66 -11.82 1.44 8.27
CA GLU A 66 -12.68 0.45 7.60
C GLU A 66 -13.46 1.04 6.42
N ASP A 67 -13.64 2.35 6.43
CA ASP A 67 -14.29 3.18 5.41
C ASP A 67 -13.29 3.99 4.57
N TRP A 68 -12.00 3.62 4.55
CA TRP A 68 -10.96 4.34 3.82
C TRP A 68 -11.32 4.60 2.34
N PHE A 69 -12.05 3.66 1.73
CA PHE A 69 -12.63 3.83 0.41
C PHE A 69 -13.81 2.88 0.19
N THR A 70 -14.57 3.17 -0.85
CA THR A 70 -15.68 2.35 -1.35
C THR A 70 -15.24 1.50 -2.54
N LEU A 71 -15.95 0.39 -2.80
CA LEU A 71 -15.68 -0.45 -3.97
C LEU A 71 -15.92 0.30 -5.30
N GLU A 72 -16.83 1.28 -5.32
CA GLU A 72 -17.07 2.12 -6.49
C GLU A 72 -15.86 2.99 -6.83
N GLU A 73 -15.22 3.59 -5.83
CA GLU A 73 -14.00 4.37 -6.01
C GLU A 73 -12.84 3.51 -6.52
N LEU A 74 -12.70 2.28 -5.98
CA LEU A 74 -11.72 1.31 -6.48
C LEU A 74 -12.00 0.92 -7.94
N ASP A 75 -13.25 0.62 -8.29
CA ASP A 75 -13.60 0.26 -9.67
C ASP A 75 -13.36 1.44 -10.64
N SER A 76 -13.59 2.68 -10.20
CA SER A 76 -13.24 3.86 -10.98
C SER A 76 -11.72 3.95 -11.21
N PHE A 77 -10.93 3.73 -10.16
CA PHE A 77 -9.47 3.71 -10.26
C PHE A 77 -8.96 2.61 -11.23
N CYS A 78 -9.56 1.42 -11.17
CA CYS A 78 -9.20 0.31 -12.07
C CYS A 78 -9.46 0.67 -13.54
N ARG A 79 -10.62 1.27 -13.86
CA ARG A 79 -10.94 1.74 -15.22
C ARG A 79 -9.93 2.77 -15.71
N THR A 80 -9.50 3.69 -14.85
CA THR A 80 -8.46 4.66 -15.20
C THR A 80 -7.13 3.97 -15.52
N LEU A 81 -6.69 3.00 -14.71
CA LEU A 81 -5.46 2.24 -14.98
C LEU A 81 -5.54 1.46 -16.30
N GLU A 82 -6.69 0.88 -16.61
CA GLU A 82 -6.92 0.14 -17.86
C GLU A 82 -6.87 1.07 -19.08
N SER A 83 -7.43 2.28 -18.99
CA SER A 83 -7.31 3.30 -20.04
C SER A 83 -5.85 3.64 -20.32
N VAL A 84 -5.04 3.87 -19.28
CA VAL A 84 -3.61 4.20 -19.44
C VAL A 84 -2.85 3.07 -20.13
N ARG A 85 -3.20 1.81 -19.84
CA ARG A 85 -2.58 0.64 -20.50
C ARG A 85 -2.85 0.63 -22.00
N VAL A 86 -4.09 0.91 -22.42
CA VAL A 86 -4.47 0.92 -23.84
C VAL A 86 -3.70 1.98 -24.61
N ASP A 87 -3.57 3.19 -24.05
CA ASP A 87 -2.85 4.30 -24.70
C ASP A 87 -1.36 3.96 -24.90
N THR A 88 -0.76 3.24 -23.95
CA THR A 88 0.66 2.86 -24.03
C THR A 88 0.91 1.78 -25.08
N THR A 89 0.01 0.81 -25.22
CA THR A 89 0.13 -0.24 -26.24
C THR A 89 -0.12 0.25 -27.67
N SER A 90 -0.86 1.35 -27.84
CA SER A 90 -1.10 1.96 -29.17
C SER A 90 0.03 2.84 -29.68
N LEU A 91 1.05 3.10 -28.86
CA LEU A 91 2.23 3.91 -29.22
C LEU A 91 3.42 3.04 -29.67
N ASP A 92 3.30 1.72 -29.57
CA ASP A 92 4.33 0.73 -29.93
C ASP A 92 4.06 0.04 -31.29
N GLU A 93 3.06 0.50 -32.06
CA GLU A 93 2.81 0.13 -33.47
C GLU A 93 3.10 1.30 -34.43
#